data_AF-A0A480B2J7-F1
#
_entry.id   AF-A0A480B2J7-F1
#
_cell.length_a   1.000
_cell.length_b   1.000
_cell.length_c   1.000
_cell.angle_alpha   90.00
_cell.angle_beta   90.00
_cell.angle_gamma   90.00
#
_symmetry.space_group_name_H-M   'P 1'
#
loop_
_entity.id
_entity.type
_entity.pdbx_description
1 polymer ?
#
loop_
_entity_poly.entity_id
_entity_poly.type
_entity_poly.pdbx_seq_one_letter_code
_entity_poly.pdbx_strand_id
1 'polypeptide(L)'
;MGSTAFADAAYPTRPIKLVVPYPAGGASDAVARMIGEKLQQAWGQPVIIDNRPGASGMIGTQAVTRAPADGYTVLVHNTVLIQQPAVMEKLPYDPFSDLLPVVLTLRTNNLFVVPGDSPAKTLKEFIGLAKANPKQHNYGSYGIASAAHLHGELFRQQAGVDLAHIPFQGSAPIVTSLAGGQLSSAFIDIPTALPHIKSMRALAVAGSQRIPELPDVPTFTELGYRSFEPSGWHGMFMPAGTPPAVAQKFAQGVSSALRMPDVAAKLRALGVSPGGGTPDEFVRQIKDDAPVYAEIARTANIRITP
;
A
#
# COMPACT_ATOMS: atom_id res chain seq x y z
N MET A 1 -5.34 -19.16 47.66
CA MET A 1 -5.67 -18.44 46.41
C MET A 1 -4.92 -17.11 46.45
N GLY A 2 -3.72 -17.06 45.88
CA GLY A 2 -2.95 -15.83 45.76
C GLY A 2 -3.21 -15.25 44.37
N SER A 3 -3.94 -14.15 44.31
CA SER A 3 -4.11 -13.38 43.08
C SER A 3 -2.79 -12.68 42.80
N THR A 4 -1.96 -13.25 41.93
CA THR A 4 -0.83 -12.52 41.35
C THR A 4 -1.41 -11.51 40.39
N ALA A 5 -1.51 -10.26 40.84
CA ALA A 5 -1.63 -9.12 39.95
C ALA A 5 -0.48 -9.20 38.95
N PHE A 6 -0.80 -9.43 37.66
CA PHE A 6 0.16 -9.22 36.59
C PHE A 6 0.51 -7.74 36.61
N ALA A 7 1.65 -7.42 37.23
CA ALA A 7 2.31 -6.15 37.03
C ALA A 7 2.36 -5.89 35.52
N ASP A 8 1.94 -4.70 35.13
CA ASP A 8 1.98 -4.15 33.78
C ASP A 8 3.37 -4.48 33.18
N ALA A 9 3.47 -5.56 32.41
CA ALA A 9 4.74 -5.97 31.83
C ALA A 9 5.17 -4.82 30.92
N ALA A 10 6.32 -4.20 31.21
CA ALA A 10 6.76 -2.96 30.58
C ALA A 10 7.06 -3.15 29.08
N TYR A 11 6.03 -3.32 28.26
CA TYR A 11 6.17 -3.46 26.81
C TYR A 11 6.58 -2.12 26.20
N PRO A 12 7.59 -2.05 25.32
CA PRO A 12 8.51 -3.13 24.95
C PRO A 12 9.73 -3.23 25.88
N THR A 13 10.20 -4.45 26.14
CA THR A 13 11.45 -4.74 26.90
C THR A 13 12.58 -5.28 26.02
N ARG A 14 12.32 -5.50 24.73
CA ARG A 14 13.26 -6.05 23.75
C ARG A 14 12.99 -5.46 22.36
N PRO A 15 13.87 -5.68 21.38
CA PRO A 15 13.67 -5.17 20.02
C PRO A 15 12.33 -5.59 19.41
N ILE A 16 11.71 -4.65 18.70
CA ILE A 16 10.50 -4.88 17.90
C ILE A 16 10.92 -5.07 16.44
N LYS A 17 10.28 -6.00 15.76
CA LYS A 17 10.45 -6.24 14.33
C LYS A 17 9.25 -5.72 13.55
N LEU A 18 9.49 -4.81 12.61
CA LEU A 18 8.53 -4.40 11.58
C LEU A 18 8.81 -5.18 10.30
N VAL A 19 7.95 -6.17 10.00
CA VAL A 19 8.02 -6.93 8.76
C VAL A 19 7.33 -6.15 7.66
N VAL A 20 8.09 -5.79 6.62
CA VAL A 20 7.58 -5.11 5.42
C VAL A 20 7.55 -6.13 4.28
N PRO A 21 6.39 -6.52 3.74
CA PRO A 21 6.29 -7.62 2.78
C PRO A 21 6.61 -7.18 1.33
N TYR A 22 7.43 -6.13 1.19
CA TYR A 22 7.80 -5.49 -0.07
C TYR A 22 9.30 -5.11 -0.07
N PRO A 23 9.92 -4.91 -1.26
CA PRO A 23 11.29 -4.45 -1.37
C PRO A 23 11.52 -3.11 -0.67
N ALA A 24 12.76 -2.88 -0.24
CA ALA A 24 13.16 -1.60 0.31
C ALA A 24 13.02 -0.47 -0.72
N GLY A 25 12.76 0.75 -0.26
CA GLY A 25 12.63 1.94 -1.11
C GLY A 25 11.22 2.22 -1.65
N GLY A 26 10.24 1.37 -1.39
CA GLY A 26 8.82 1.65 -1.67
C GLY A 26 8.09 2.33 -0.50
N ALA A 27 6.83 2.74 -0.72
CA ALA A 27 6.01 3.41 0.29
C ALA A 27 5.96 2.70 1.66
N SER A 28 5.72 1.39 1.67
CA SER A 28 5.61 0.62 2.92
C SER A 28 6.93 0.59 3.71
N ASP A 29 8.07 0.56 3.02
CA ASP A 29 9.39 0.60 3.64
C ASP A 29 9.69 1.99 4.19
N ALA A 30 9.40 3.04 3.41
CA ALA A 30 9.60 4.43 3.84
C ALA A 30 8.80 4.76 5.10
N VAL A 31 7.52 4.38 5.16
CA VAL A 31 6.68 4.61 6.35
C VAL A 31 7.14 3.77 7.55
N ALA A 32 7.54 2.52 7.33
CA ALA A 32 8.06 1.65 8.39
C ALA A 32 9.33 2.22 9.04
N ARG A 33 10.28 2.70 8.23
CA ARG A 33 11.53 3.31 8.72
C ARG A 33 11.25 4.60 9.51
N MET A 34 10.41 5.46 8.97
CA MET A 34 10.06 6.73 9.61
C MET A 34 9.37 6.54 10.96
N ILE A 35 8.40 5.62 11.05
CA ILE A 35 7.73 5.29 12.31
C ILE A 35 8.70 4.57 13.25
N GLY A 36 9.47 3.59 12.75
CA GLY A 36 10.41 2.82 13.55
C GLY A 36 11.46 3.67 14.24
N GLU A 37 11.99 4.69 13.54
CA GLU A 37 12.90 5.68 14.13
C GLU A 37 12.27 6.39 15.35
N LYS A 38 11.02 6.85 15.23
CA LYS A 38 10.31 7.56 16.32
C LYS A 38 9.95 6.65 17.48
N LEU A 39 9.52 5.42 17.19
CA LEU A 39 9.24 4.42 18.22
C LEU A 39 10.51 4.04 18.99
N GLN A 40 11.64 3.88 18.30
CA GLN A 40 12.91 3.60 18.94
C GLN A 40 13.34 4.74 19.86
N GLN A 41 13.21 5.99 19.42
CA GLN A 41 13.49 7.18 20.24
C GLN A 41 12.58 7.24 21.47
N ALA A 42 11.29 6.95 21.32
CA ALA A 42 10.30 7.04 22.38
C ALA A 42 10.40 5.90 23.42
N TRP A 43 10.75 4.69 22.98
CA TRP A 43 10.70 3.49 23.84
C TRP A 43 12.07 2.97 24.27
N GLY A 44 13.17 3.49 23.70
CA GLY A 44 14.53 3.05 24.03
C GLY A 44 14.84 1.61 23.61
N GLN A 45 13.95 0.96 22.86
CA GLN A 45 14.14 -0.37 22.31
C GLN A 45 14.38 -0.28 20.79
N PRO A 46 15.32 -1.07 20.23
CA PRO A 46 15.54 -1.09 18.79
C PRO A 46 14.27 -1.47 18.02
N VAL A 47 14.04 -0.79 16.89
CA VAL A 47 12.97 -1.15 15.95
C VAL A 47 13.61 -1.56 14.62
N ILE A 48 13.53 -2.85 14.32
CA ILE A 48 14.22 -3.50 13.20
C ILE A 48 13.24 -3.65 12.03
N ILE A 49 13.61 -3.16 10.85
CA ILE A 49 12.82 -3.31 9.64
C ILE A 49 13.31 -4.56 8.89
N ASP A 50 12.41 -5.52 8.66
CA ASP A 50 12.67 -6.82 8.01
C ASP A 50 11.87 -6.87 6.69
N ASN A 51 12.51 -6.53 5.57
CA ASN A 51 11.88 -6.59 4.24
C ASN A 51 11.79 -8.04 3.75
N ARG A 52 10.57 -8.56 3.56
CA ARG A 52 10.26 -9.92 3.10
C ARG A 52 9.35 -9.91 1.86
N PRO A 53 9.86 -9.47 0.69
CA PRO A 53 9.08 -9.41 -0.53
C PRO A 53 8.72 -10.81 -1.05
N GLY A 54 7.66 -10.89 -1.86
CA GLY A 54 7.27 -12.13 -2.51
C GLY A 54 5.76 -12.31 -2.57
N ALA A 55 5.28 -12.78 -3.73
CA ALA A 55 3.89 -13.21 -3.93
C ALA A 55 2.86 -12.17 -3.46
N SER A 56 3.03 -10.92 -3.90
CA SER A 56 2.18 -9.78 -3.53
C SER A 56 2.08 -9.53 -2.02
N GLY A 57 3.11 -9.92 -1.28
CA GLY A 57 3.25 -9.72 0.15
C GLY A 57 2.87 -10.93 1.02
N MET A 58 2.39 -12.02 0.41
CA MET A 58 1.98 -13.21 1.17
C MET A 58 3.11 -13.83 1.99
N ILE A 59 4.36 -13.78 1.51
CA ILE A 59 5.52 -14.34 2.24
C ILE A 59 5.75 -13.61 3.57
N GLY A 60 5.80 -12.29 3.53
CA GLY A 60 5.97 -11.48 4.75
C GLY A 60 4.76 -11.59 5.68
N THR A 61 3.55 -11.59 5.14
CA THR A 61 2.32 -11.74 5.94
C THR A 61 2.27 -13.08 6.65
N GLN A 62 2.56 -14.19 5.95
CA GLN A 62 2.59 -15.53 6.55
C GLN A 62 3.65 -15.64 7.66
N ALA A 63 4.79 -14.95 7.52
CA ALA A 63 5.80 -14.92 8.57
C ALA A 63 5.29 -14.22 9.84
N VAL A 64 4.45 -13.20 9.72
CA VAL A 64 3.84 -12.51 10.87
C VAL A 64 2.70 -13.32 11.47
N THR A 65 1.80 -13.91 10.68
CA THR A 65 0.70 -14.72 11.24
C THR A 65 1.18 -15.92 12.04
N ARG A 66 2.38 -16.44 11.75
CA ARG A 66 3.04 -17.53 12.49
C ARG A 66 3.91 -17.08 13.68
N ALA A 67 4.07 -15.77 13.89
CA ALA A 67 4.88 -15.25 14.97
C ALA A 67 4.15 -15.35 16.32
N PRO A 68 4.87 -15.35 17.46
CA PRO A 68 4.25 -15.23 18.77
C PRO A 68 3.39 -13.96 18.85
N ALA A 69 2.20 -14.10 19.42
CA ALA A 69 1.24 -13.00 19.58
C ALA A 69 1.59 -12.13 20.80
N ASP A 70 2.84 -11.67 20.88
CA ASP A 70 3.40 -10.93 22.01
C ASP A 70 3.72 -9.45 21.70
N GLY A 71 3.36 -9.00 20.50
CA GLY A 71 3.52 -7.63 20.02
C GLY A 71 4.89 -7.28 19.43
N TYR A 72 5.88 -8.18 19.49
CA TYR A 72 7.23 -7.85 19.00
C TYR A 72 7.44 -8.12 17.50
N THR A 73 6.46 -8.70 16.82
CA THR A 73 6.45 -8.86 15.36
C THR A 73 5.22 -8.17 14.81
N VAL A 74 5.44 -7.12 14.01
CA VAL A 74 4.39 -6.27 13.46
C VAL A 74 4.52 -6.27 11.94
N LEU A 75 3.42 -6.53 11.26
CA LEU A 75 3.33 -6.43 9.81
C LEU A 75 3.06 -4.97 9.42
N VAL A 76 3.79 -4.44 8.44
CA VAL A 76 3.45 -3.18 7.77
C VAL A 76 2.93 -3.52 6.38
N HIS A 77 1.61 -3.45 6.19
CA HIS A 77 0.97 -3.82 4.92
C HIS A 77 0.20 -2.65 4.34
N ASN A 78 -0.24 -2.81 3.11
CA ASN A 78 -1.21 -1.93 2.45
C ASN A 78 -2.52 -2.67 2.15
N THR A 79 -3.43 -1.99 1.47
CA THR A 79 -4.75 -2.48 1.08
C THR A 79 -4.75 -3.81 0.32
N VAL A 80 -3.63 -4.23 -0.28
CA VAL A 80 -3.53 -5.54 -0.95
C VAL A 80 -3.95 -6.70 -0.03
N LEU A 81 -3.72 -6.56 1.28
CA LEU A 81 -4.10 -7.55 2.29
C LEU A 81 -5.59 -7.92 2.24
N ILE A 82 -6.46 -6.94 1.97
CA ILE A 82 -7.92 -7.13 1.94
C ILE A 82 -8.46 -7.27 0.51
N GLN A 83 -7.64 -6.98 -0.51
CA GLN A 83 -7.97 -7.17 -1.93
C GLN A 83 -7.73 -8.63 -2.35
N GLN A 84 -6.66 -9.25 -1.86
CA GLN A 84 -6.29 -10.63 -2.19
C GLN A 84 -7.43 -11.64 -2.02
N PRO A 85 -8.20 -11.65 -0.91
CA PRO A 85 -9.32 -12.58 -0.73
C PRO A 85 -10.41 -12.48 -1.80
N ALA A 86 -10.55 -11.33 -2.47
CA ALA A 86 -11.57 -11.12 -3.49
C ALA A 86 -11.20 -11.71 -4.86
N VAL A 87 -9.92 -11.95 -5.13
CA VAL A 87 -9.41 -12.32 -6.46
C VAL A 87 -8.61 -13.61 -6.48
N MET A 88 -8.23 -14.13 -5.31
CA MET A 88 -7.46 -15.37 -5.16
C MET A 88 -8.31 -16.46 -4.50
N GLU A 89 -8.29 -17.66 -5.07
CA GLU A 89 -9.08 -18.80 -4.54
C GLU A 89 -8.55 -19.34 -3.21
N LYS A 90 -7.23 -19.26 -3.00
CA LYS A 90 -6.56 -19.79 -1.81
C LYS A 90 -5.46 -18.84 -1.35
N LEU A 91 -5.49 -18.54 -0.06
CA LEU A 91 -4.44 -17.81 0.64
C LEU A 91 -3.84 -18.70 1.73
N PRO A 92 -2.55 -18.52 2.07
CA PRO A 92 -1.88 -19.29 3.12
C PRO A 92 -2.24 -18.83 4.55
N TYR A 93 -3.15 -17.88 4.68
CA TYR A 93 -3.69 -17.28 5.90
C TYR A 93 -5.05 -16.65 5.60
N ASP A 94 -5.85 -16.40 6.64
CA ASP A 94 -7.03 -15.55 6.57
C ASP A 94 -6.69 -14.16 7.14
N PRO A 95 -6.66 -13.09 6.31
CA PRO A 95 -6.29 -11.76 6.77
C PRO A 95 -7.27 -11.15 7.78
N PHE A 96 -8.49 -11.67 7.88
CA PHE A 96 -9.52 -11.16 8.79
C PHE A 96 -9.52 -11.85 10.15
N SER A 97 -9.01 -13.08 10.25
CA SER A 97 -8.99 -13.86 11.51
C SER A 97 -7.59 -14.14 12.06
N ASP A 98 -6.55 -14.21 11.22
CA ASP A 98 -5.17 -14.48 11.66
C ASP A 98 -4.39 -13.21 12.07
N LEU A 99 -4.91 -12.03 11.74
CA LEU A 99 -4.29 -10.73 12.02
C LEU A 99 -5.20 -9.82 12.85
N LEU A 100 -4.58 -9.08 13.76
CA LEU A 100 -5.16 -7.96 14.49
C LEU A 100 -4.77 -6.65 13.80
N PRO A 101 -5.70 -5.88 13.22
CA PRO A 101 -5.45 -4.51 12.78
C PRO A 101 -5.11 -3.61 13.97
N VAL A 102 -3.95 -2.94 13.92
CA VAL A 102 -3.47 -2.14 15.05
C VAL A 102 -3.67 -0.65 14.80
N VAL A 103 -3.20 -0.15 13.66
CA VAL A 103 -3.26 1.28 13.37
C VAL A 103 -3.09 1.55 11.88
N LEU A 104 -3.88 2.49 11.37
CA LEU A 104 -3.69 3.05 10.05
C LEU A 104 -2.47 3.98 10.05
N THR A 105 -1.60 3.89 9.05
CA THR A 105 -0.38 4.73 8.99
C THR A 105 -0.49 5.89 8.01
N LEU A 106 -1.04 5.66 6.83
CA LEU A 106 -1.27 6.70 5.82
C LEU A 106 -2.36 6.26 4.84
N ARG A 107 -2.95 7.26 4.17
CA ARG A 107 -3.82 7.07 2.99
C ARG A 107 -3.09 7.54 1.75
N THR A 108 -3.24 6.80 0.66
CA THR A 108 -2.55 7.06 -0.59
C THR A 108 -3.35 6.56 -1.79
N ASN A 109 -3.07 7.12 -2.96
CA ASN A 109 -3.63 6.70 -4.23
C ASN A 109 -2.52 6.32 -5.22
N ASN A 110 -2.93 5.80 -6.38
CA ASN A 110 -2.01 5.47 -7.46
C ASN A 110 -2.02 6.57 -8.54
N LEU A 111 -0.85 6.88 -9.08
CA LEU A 111 -0.68 7.63 -10.31
C LEU A 111 -0.62 6.65 -11.49
N PHE A 112 -1.24 7.03 -12.60
CA PHE A 112 -0.93 6.46 -13.90
C PHE A 112 0.20 7.27 -14.52
N VAL A 113 1.35 6.64 -14.70
CA VAL A 113 2.59 7.29 -15.15
C VAL A 113 3.12 6.67 -16.43
N VAL A 114 3.85 7.46 -17.22
CA VAL A 114 4.60 7.04 -18.41
C VAL A 114 6.06 7.49 -18.29
N PRO A 115 7.00 6.93 -19.07
CA PRO A 115 8.37 7.42 -19.16
C PRO A 115 8.42 8.93 -19.45
N GLY A 116 9.43 9.63 -18.93
CA GLY A 116 9.52 11.10 -19.07
C GLY A 116 9.66 11.59 -20.51
N ASP A 117 10.23 10.75 -21.38
CA ASP A 117 10.41 10.93 -22.82
C ASP A 117 9.25 10.38 -23.67
N SER A 118 8.20 9.87 -23.03
CA SER A 118 7.00 9.38 -23.72
C SER A 118 6.40 10.48 -24.61
N PRO A 119 5.99 10.14 -25.85
CA PRO A 119 5.29 11.10 -26.71
C PRO A 119 3.91 11.47 -26.20
N ALA A 120 3.31 10.68 -25.29
CA ALA A 120 2.05 11.03 -24.64
C ALA A 120 2.25 11.98 -23.46
N LYS A 121 1.67 13.18 -23.57
CA LYS A 121 1.62 14.20 -22.53
C LYS A 121 0.30 14.22 -21.77
N THR A 122 -0.73 13.58 -22.32
CA THR A 122 -2.06 13.42 -21.69
C THR A 122 -2.52 11.97 -21.72
N LEU A 123 -3.48 11.61 -20.85
CA LEU A 123 -4.07 10.27 -20.87
C LEU A 123 -4.74 9.96 -22.22
N LYS A 124 -5.38 10.96 -22.84
CA LYS A 124 -6.00 10.82 -24.18
C LYS A 124 -4.98 10.48 -25.26
N GLU A 125 -3.82 11.13 -25.25
CA GLU A 125 -2.73 10.83 -26.18
C GLU A 125 -2.18 9.42 -25.96
N PHE A 126 -1.99 9.01 -24.70
CA PHE A 126 -1.57 7.64 -24.38
C PHE A 126 -2.56 6.60 -24.93
N ILE A 127 -3.87 6.83 -24.74
CA ILE A 127 -4.91 5.95 -25.29
C ILE A 127 -4.85 5.88 -26.81
N GLY A 128 -4.60 7.02 -27.49
CA GLY A 128 -4.41 7.06 -28.93
C GLY A 128 -3.23 6.20 -29.38
N LEU A 129 -2.08 6.33 -28.71
CA LEU A 129 -0.89 5.51 -29.00
C LEU A 129 -1.16 4.02 -28.77
N ALA A 130 -1.79 3.67 -27.65
CA ALA A 130 -2.11 2.29 -27.29
C ALA A 130 -3.09 1.64 -28.29
N LYS A 131 -4.08 2.38 -28.79
CA LYS A 131 -5.02 1.91 -29.81
C LYS A 131 -4.39 1.77 -31.19
N ALA A 132 -3.45 2.65 -31.53
CA ALA A 132 -2.73 2.57 -32.80
C ALA A 132 -1.76 1.37 -32.85
N ASN A 133 -1.24 0.95 -31.69
CA ASN A 133 -0.26 -0.13 -31.58
C ASN A 133 -0.71 -1.21 -30.58
N PRO A 134 -1.80 -1.96 -30.88
CA PRO A 134 -2.31 -2.98 -29.97
C PRO A 134 -1.21 -4.01 -29.65
N LYS A 135 -1.15 -4.49 -28.40
CA LYS A 135 -0.18 -5.47 -27.89
C LYS A 135 1.28 -5.01 -27.86
N GLN A 136 1.58 -3.76 -28.20
CA GLN A 136 2.94 -3.19 -28.09
C GLN A 136 3.14 -2.38 -26.81
N HIS A 137 2.07 -2.10 -26.08
CA HIS A 137 2.11 -1.36 -24.81
C HIS A 137 1.89 -2.29 -23.63
N ASN A 138 2.47 -1.91 -22.51
CA ASN A 138 2.39 -2.64 -21.25
C ASN A 138 2.18 -1.67 -20.07
N TYR A 139 1.75 -2.21 -18.94
CA TYR A 139 1.68 -1.47 -17.69
C TYR A 139 2.29 -2.26 -16.54
N GLY A 140 3.11 -1.59 -15.72
CA GLY A 140 3.61 -2.12 -14.47
C GLY A 140 2.59 -2.02 -13.34
N SER A 141 2.55 -3.02 -12.46
CA SER A 141 1.89 -2.94 -11.15
C SER A 141 2.81 -3.44 -10.04
N TYR A 142 2.55 -3.05 -8.79
CA TYR A 142 3.30 -3.52 -7.63
C TYR A 142 2.83 -4.88 -7.07
N GLY A 143 2.21 -5.68 -7.93
CA GLY A 143 1.85 -7.06 -7.60
C GLY A 143 0.53 -7.48 -8.22
N ILE A 144 0.38 -8.79 -8.38
CA ILE A 144 -0.89 -9.44 -8.69
C ILE A 144 -1.86 -9.15 -7.52
N ALA A 145 -3.15 -8.97 -7.82
CA ALA A 145 -4.18 -8.57 -6.85
C ALA A 145 -4.00 -7.19 -6.19
N SER A 146 -2.99 -6.41 -6.58
CA SER A 146 -2.77 -5.09 -5.99
C SER A 146 -3.72 -4.02 -6.53
N ALA A 147 -3.90 -2.91 -5.80
CA ALA A 147 -4.69 -1.79 -6.30
C ALA A 147 -4.18 -1.26 -7.66
N ALA A 148 -2.87 -1.30 -7.92
CA ALA A 148 -2.31 -0.96 -9.24
C ALA A 148 -2.73 -1.94 -10.34
N HIS A 149 -2.80 -3.24 -10.03
CA HIS A 149 -3.33 -4.24 -10.97
C HIS A 149 -4.82 -4.02 -11.22
N LEU A 150 -5.62 -3.79 -10.17
CA LEU A 150 -7.05 -3.50 -10.29
C LEU A 150 -7.30 -2.24 -11.15
N HIS A 151 -6.57 -1.15 -10.91
CA HIS A 151 -6.68 0.08 -11.71
C HIS A 151 -6.24 -0.13 -13.16
N GLY A 152 -5.22 -0.96 -13.40
CA GLY A 152 -4.78 -1.33 -14.74
C GLY A 152 -5.86 -2.04 -15.53
N GLU A 153 -6.50 -3.05 -14.94
CA GLU A 153 -7.58 -3.78 -15.58
C GLU A 153 -8.84 -2.91 -15.79
N LEU A 154 -9.22 -2.09 -14.80
CA LEU A 154 -10.29 -1.11 -14.96
C LEU A 154 -10.01 -0.14 -16.11
N PHE A 155 -8.76 0.34 -16.22
CA PHE A 155 -8.36 1.26 -17.28
C PHE A 155 -8.40 0.59 -18.65
N ARG A 156 -7.87 -0.63 -18.78
CA ARG A 156 -7.92 -1.41 -20.03
C ARG A 156 -9.35 -1.57 -20.53
N GLN A 157 -10.27 -1.95 -19.62
CA GLN A 157 -11.68 -2.16 -19.95
C GLN A 157 -12.39 -0.87 -20.35
N GLN A 158 -12.28 0.18 -19.55
CA GLN A 158 -13.02 1.44 -19.80
C GLN A 158 -12.43 2.25 -20.95
N ALA A 159 -11.11 2.25 -21.14
CA ALA A 159 -10.47 2.96 -22.25
C ALA A 159 -10.48 2.15 -23.56
N GLY A 160 -10.74 0.84 -23.49
CA GLY A 160 -10.70 -0.07 -24.63
C GLY A 160 -9.29 -0.18 -25.21
N VAL A 161 -8.29 -0.38 -24.34
CA VAL A 161 -6.87 -0.51 -24.70
C VAL A 161 -6.33 -1.89 -24.32
N ASP A 162 -5.49 -2.46 -25.17
CA ASP A 162 -4.83 -3.74 -24.89
C ASP A 162 -3.40 -3.51 -24.39
N LEU A 163 -3.24 -3.58 -23.07
CA LEU A 163 -1.96 -3.40 -22.39
C LEU A 163 -1.56 -4.71 -21.72
N ALA A 164 -0.34 -5.19 -21.98
CA ALA A 164 0.20 -6.33 -21.24
C ALA A 164 0.48 -5.94 -19.78
N HIS A 165 -0.04 -6.70 -18.82
CA HIS A 165 0.24 -6.50 -17.40
C HIS A 165 1.60 -7.10 -17.02
N ILE A 166 2.47 -6.29 -16.41
CA ILE A 166 3.78 -6.72 -15.89
C ILE A 166 3.79 -6.56 -14.35
N PRO A 167 3.62 -7.66 -13.58
CA PRO A 167 3.63 -7.58 -12.13
C PRO A 167 5.06 -7.52 -11.55
N PHE A 168 5.29 -6.59 -10.64
CA PHE A 168 6.52 -6.50 -9.84
C PHE A 168 6.26 -6.92 -8.38
N GLN A 169 7.34 -7.19 -7.64
CA GLN A 169 7.26 -7.56 -6.21
C GLN A 169 6.96 -6.36 -5.29
N GLY A 170 6.76 -5.17 -5.83
CA GLY A 170 6.51 -3.91 -5.12
C GLY A 170 6.71 -2.71 -6.05
N SER A 171 6.52 -1.50 -5.54
CA SER A 171 6.54 -0.28 -6.36
C SER A 171 7.95 0.18 -6.76
N ALA A 172 8.96 -0.03 -5.91
CA ALA A 172 10.31 0.47 -6.16
C ALA A 172 10.95 -0.05 -7.48
N PRO A 173 10.87 -1.35 -7.82
CA PRO A 173 11.37 -1.86 -9.10
C PRO A 173 10.70 -1.26 -10.36
N ILE A 174 9.47 -0.76 -10.22
CA ILE A 174 8.72 -0.17 -11.34
C ILE A 174 9.39 1.12 -11.80
N VAL A 175 9.86 1.94 -10.86
CA VAL A 175 10.56 3.21 -11.15
C VAL A 175 11.76 2.96 -12.05
N THR A 176 12.60 1.99 -11.70
CA THR A 176 13.76 1.62 -12.50
C THR A 176 13.39 1.04 -13.87
N SER A 177 12.31 0.27 -13.94
CA SER A 177 11.84 -0.35 -15.19
C SER A 177 11.23 0.67 -16.17
N LEU A 178 10.51 1.68 -15.66
CA LEU A 178 10.07 2.84 -16.45
C LEU A 178 11.26 3.66 -16.96
N ALA A 179 12.21 3.98 -16.08
CA ALA A 179 13.39 4.77 -16.46
C ALA A 179 14.27 4.04 -17.50
N GLY A 180 14.32 2.70 -17.44
CA GLY A 180 15.03 1.86 -18.40
C GLY A 180 14.25 1.56 -19.69
N GLY A 181 13.06 2.13 -19.89
CA GLY A 181 12.26 1.95 -21.11
C GLY A 181 11.63 0.56 -21.26
N GLN A 182 11.63 -0.27 -20.21
CA GLN A 182 11.01 -1.60 -20.24
C GLN A 182 9.47 -1.50 -20.09
N LEU A 183 8.99 -0.44 -19.44
CA LEU A 183 7.57 -0.18 -19.26
C LEU A 183 7.11 1.02 -20.08
N SER A 184 5.99 0.88 -20.79
CA SER A 184 5.35 1.99 -21.49
C SER A 184 4.48 2.85 -20.58
N SER A 185 3.97 2.25 -19.50
CA SER A 185 3.24 2.93 -18.44
C SER A 185 3.29 2.12 -17.14
N ALA A 186 2.81 2.69 -16.05
CA ALA A 186 2.59 1.96 -14.82
C ALA A 186 1.54 2.63 -13.93
N PHE A 187 0.96 1.83 -13.03
CA PHE A 187 0.27 2.32 -11.85
C PHE A 187 1.19 2.20 -10.64
N ILE A 188 1.54 3.34 -10.03
CA ILE A 188 2.48 3.41 -8.90
C ILE A 188 1.83 4.23 -7.78
N ASP A 189 2.00 3.82 -6.52
CA ASP A 189 1.57 4.63 -5.39
C ASP A 189 2.30 5.99 -5.34
N ILE A 190 1.59 7.03 -4.89
CA ILE A 190 2.11 8.40 -4.89
C ILE A 190 3.44 8.54 -4.11
N PRO A 191 3.62 7.98 -2.89
CA PRO A 191 4.87 8.11 -2.16
C PRO A 191 6.08 7.54 -2.89
N THR A 192 5.89 6.50 -3.70
CA THR A 192 6.98 5.94 -4.51
C THR A 192 7.18 6.76 -5.78
N ALA A 193 6.12 7.22 -6.45
CA ALA A 193 6.23 7.94 -7.72
C ALA A 193 6.72 9.39 -7.57
N LEU A 194 6.23 10.11 -6.56
CA LEU A 194 6.41 11.55 -6.44
C LEU A 194 7.88 11.99 -6.34
N PRO A 195 8.77 11.31 -5.57
CA PRO A 195 10.20 11.64 -5.57
C PRO A 195 10.88 11.50 -6.95
N HIS A 196 10.30 10.71 -7.84
CA HIS A 196 10.81 10.42 -9.18
C HIS A 196 10.02 11.10 -10.29
N ILE A 197 9.08 11.99 -9.96
CA ILE A 197 8.17 12.61 -10.95
C ILE A 197 8.88 13.50 -11.97
N LYS A 198 10.16 13.84 -11.76
CA LYS A 198 10.98 14.55 -12.73
C LYS A 198 11.49 13.65 -13.88
N SER A 199 11.60 12.34 -13.65
CA SER A 199 12.05 11.37 -14.65
C SER A 199 10.92 10.58 -15.31
N MET A 200 9.67 10.81 -14.90
CA MET A 200 8.47 10.20 -15.45
C MET A 200 7.37 11.27 -15.59
N ARG A 201 6.24 10.94 -16.19
CA ARG A 201 5.11 11.86 -16.31
C ARG A 201 3.84 11.20 -15.80
N ALA A 202 3.20 11.82 -14.81
CA ALA A 202 1.85 11.43 -14.40
C ALA A 202 0.82 12.00 -15.38
N LEU A 203 -0.09 11.14 -15.85
CA LEU A 203 -1.15 11.49 -16.79
C LEU A 203 -2.53 11.50 -16.14
N ALA A 204 -2.69 10.75 -15.04
CA ALA A 204 -3.91 10.73 -14.24
C ALA A 204 -3.59 10.26 -12.82
N VAL A 205 -4.45 10.63 -11.87
CA VAL A 205 -4.41 10.16 -10.48
C VAL A 205 -5.71 9.44 -10.12
N ALA A 206 -5.59 8.34 -9.39
CA ALA A 206 -6.73 7.69 -8.76
C ALA A 206 -7.19 8.49 -7.52
N GLY A 207 -8.43 8.30 -7.09
CA GLY A 207 -9.05 9.07 -6.01
C GLY A 207 -10.03 10.13 -6.50
N SER A 208 -10.76 10.70 -5.55
CA SER A 208 -11.80 11.70 -5.80
C SER A 208 -11.28 13.12 -6.04
N GLN A 209 -9.99 13.37 -5.79
CA GLN A 209 -9.38 14.69 -5.84
C GLN A 209 -7.97 14.62 -6.43
N ARG A 210 -7.56 15.71 -7.09
CA ARG A 210 -6.16 15.90 -7.50
C ARG A 210 -5.28 16.03 -6.26
N ILE A 211 -3.99 15.75 -6.42
CA ILE A 211 -3.03 15.94 -5.32
C ILE A 211 -2.40 17.34 -5.39
N PRO A 212 -2.21 18.02 -4.25
CA PRO A 212 -1.64 19.38 -4.22
C PRO A 212 -0.27 19.50 -4.89
N GLU A 213 0.53 18.43 -4.86
CA GLU A 213 1.88 18.40 -5.42
C GLU A 213 1.88 18.26 -6.95
N LEU A 214 0.77 17.82 -7.54
CA LEU A 214 0.56 17.68 -8.99
C LEU A 214 -0.82 18.26 -9.38
N PRO A 215 -1.06 19.57 -9.21
CA PRO A 215 -2.38 20.17 -9.36
C PRO A 215 -2.90 20.12 -10.81
N ASP A 216 -2.00 20.01 -11.78
CA ASP A 216 -2.33 19.91 -13.21
C ASP A 216 -2.67 18.48 -13.66
N VAL A 217 -2.42 17.47 -12.83
CA VAL A 217 -2.72 16.07 -13.15
C VAL A 217 -4.18 15.78 -12.78
N PRO A 218 -5.06 15.51 -13.76
CA PRO A 218 -6.47 15.26 -13.49
C PRO A 218 -6.68 13.91 -12.80
N THR A 219 -7.80 13.79 -12.10
CA THR A 219 -8.27 12.49 -11.63
C THR A 219 -8.84 11.66 -12.78
N PHE A 220 -8.86 10.34 -12.62
CA PHE A 220 -9.61 9.46 -13.53
C PHE A 220 -11.09 9.85 -13.61
N THR A 221 -11.69 10.27 -12.50
CA THR A 221 -13.09 10.73 -12.44
C THR A 221 -13.33 11.99 -13.28
N GLU A 222 -12.44 12.98 -13.22
CA GLU A 222 -12.50 14.19 -14.06
C GLU A 222 -12.40 13.86 -15.55
N LEU A 223 -11.71 12.76 -15.88
CA LEU A 223 -11.57 12.26 -17.24
C LEU A 223 -12.71 11.33 -17.68
N GLY A 224 -13.73 11.12 -16.82
CA GLY A 224 -14.92 10.32 -17.13
C GLY A 224 -14.81 8.82 -16.83
N TYR A 225 -13.74 8.38 -16.18
CA TYR A 225 -13.57 7.00 -15.73
C TYR A 225 -14.19 6.79 -14.34
N ARG A 226 -14.64 5.57 -14.06
CA ARG A 226 -15.37 5.24 -12.82
C ARG A 226 -14.62 4.18 -12.01
N SER A 227 -14.87 4.15 -10.70
CA SER A 227 -14.32 3.15 -9.77
C SER A 227 -12.82 3.25 -9.53
N PHE A 228 -12.25 4.44 -9.76
CA PHE A 228 -10.86 4.77 -9.39
C PHE A 228 -10.79 5.54 -8.06
N GLU A 229 -11.93 5.84 -7.45
CA GLU A 229 -12.04 6.68 -6.25
C GLU A 229 -11.57 6.03 -4.95
N PRO A 230 -11.79 4.71 -4.70
CA PRO A 230 -11.41 4.10 -3.44
C PRO A 230 -9.94 4.30 -3.14
N SER A 231 -9.67 4.97 -2.02
CA SER A 231 -8.30 5.30 -1.66
C SER A 231 -7.61 4.09 -1.05
N GLY A 232 -6.36 3.90 -1.46
CA GLY A 232 -5.47 2.96 -0.82
C GLY A 232 -5.03 3.46 0.55
N TRP A 233 -4.50 2.55 1.34
CA TRP A 233 -3.93 2.85 2.64
C TRP A 233 -2.80 1.90 2.98
N HIS A 234 -1.99 2.33 3.95
CA HIS A 234 -1.03 1.48 4.65
C HIS A 234 -1.40 1.40 6.12
N GLY A 235 -1.22 0.24 6.72
CA GLY A 235 -1.51 0.00 8.14
C GLY A 235 -0.56 -1.02 8.76
N MET A 236 -0.63 -1.09 10.07
CA MET A 236 0.15 -2.02 10.87
C MET A 236 -0.75 -3.07 11.51
N PHE A 237 -0.28 -4.31 11.50
CA PHE A 237 -1.00 -5.47 12.00
C PHE A 237 -0.10 -6.30 12.92
N MET A 238 -0.71 -7.02 13.84
CA MET A 238 -0.04 -7.99 14.71
C MET A 238 -0.76 -9.35 14.57
N PRO A 239 -0.20 -10.46 15.08
CA PRO A 239 -0.94 -11.72 15.15
C PRO A 239 -2.24 -11.56 15.94
N ALA A 240 -3.32 -12.23 15.54
CA ALA A 240 -4.66 -12.06 16.11
C ALA A 240 -4.75 -12.22 17.64
N GLY A 241 -3.91 -13.08 18.24
CA GLY A 241 -3.88 -13.33 19.68
C GLY A 241 -3.18 -12.25 20.52
N THR A 242 -2.74 -11.14 19.91
CA THR A 242 -1.92 -10.15 20.62
C THR A 242 -2.75 -9.44 21.71
N PRO A 243 -2.23 -9.28 22.94
CA PRO A 243 -2.97 -8.65 24.02
C PRO A 243 -3.48 -7.24 23.64
N PRO A 244 -4.76 -6.91 23.91
CA PRO A 244 -5.33 -5.62 23.54
C PRO A 244 -4.54 -4.41 24.06
N ALA A 245 -4.00 -4.50 25.28
CA ALA A 245 -3.18 -3.44 25.86
C ALA A 245 -1.89 -3.17 25.06
N VAL A 246 -1.27 -4.21 24.51
CA VAL A 246 -0.07 -4.12 23.66
C VAL A 246 -0.41 -3.45 22.33
N ALA A 247 -1.51 -3.87 21.69
CA ALA A 247 -1.98 -3.27 20.45
C ALA A 247 -2.35 -1.79 20.65
N GLN A 248 -3.04 -1.45 21.74
CA GLN A 248 -3.39 -0.07 22.08
C GLN A 248 -2.15 0.79 22.32
N LYS A 249 -1.19 0.32 23.12
CA LYS A 249 0.07 1.04 23.36
C LYS A 249 0.85 1.26 22.07
N PHE A 250 0.89 0.26 21.19
CA PHE A 250 1.55 0.38 19.89
C PHE A 250 0.85 1.40 18.98
N ALA A 251 -0.49 1.31 18.87
CA ALA A 251 -1.29 2.26 18.10
C ALA A 251 -1.13 3.71 18.60
N GLN A 252 -1.04 3.92 19.91
CA GLN A 252 -0.78 5.24 20.51
C GLN A 252 0.62 5.75 20.18
N GLY A 253 1.64 4.90 20.24
CA GLY A 253 3.01 5.24 19.85
C GLY A 253 3.11 5.66 18.38
N VAL A 254 2.52 4.86 17.49
CA VAL A 254 2.47 5.16 16.05
C VAL A 254 1.68 6.45 15.78
N SER A 255 0.51 6.61 16.39
CA SER A 255 -0.30 7.82 16.22
C SER A 255 0.41 9.08 16.71
N SER A 256 1.19 8.96 17.79
CA SER A 256 2.01 10.07 18.30
C SER A 256 3.14 10.40 17.33
N ALA A 257 3.84 9.39 16.80
CA ALA A 257 4.88 9.56 15.80
C ALA A 257 4.36 10.25 14.53
N LEU A 258 3.19 9.83 14.02
CA LEU A 258 2.57 10.41 12.82
C LEU A 258 2.17 11.89 12.97
N ARG A 259 1.92 12.34 14.21
CA ARG A 259 1.59 13.74 14.53
C ARG A 259 2.82 14.62 14.73
N MET A 260 4.02 14.04 14.81
CA MET A 260 5.24 14.84 14.95
C MET A 260 5.45 15.72 13.72
N PRO A 261 5.85 17.01 13.89
CA PRO A 261 5.94 17.95 12.77
C PRO A 261 6.86 17.49 11.63
N ASP A 262 7.99 16.86 11.96
CA ASP A 262 8.96 16.36 10.97
C ASP A 262 8.43 15.15 10.20
N VAL A 263 7.72 14.23 10.86
CA VAL A 263 7.04 13.10 10.22
C VAL A 263 5.90 13.58 9.33
N ALA A 264 5.05 14.47 9.83
CA ALA A 264 3.95 15.04 9.06
C ALA A 264 4.44 15.85 7.86
N ALA A 265 5.58 16.53 7.96
CA ALA A 265 6.20 17.23 6.84
C ALA A 265 6.73 16.25 5.78
N LYS A 266 7.39 15.16 6.19
CA LYS A 266 7.84 14.10 5.27
C LYS A 266 6.68 13.44 4.56
N LEU A 267 5.58 13.12 5.25
CA LEU A 267 4.38 12.53 4.65
C LEU A 267 3.72 13.47 3.64
N ARG A 268 3.62 14.78 3.95
CA ARG A 268 3.15 15.79 3.00
C ARG A 268 4.06 15.89 1.77
N ALA A 269 5.38 15.87 1.95
CA ALA A 269 6.32 15.86 0.83
C ALA A 269 6.21 14.60 -0.05
N LEU A 270 5.59 13.53 0.47
CA LEU A 270 5.26 12.30 -0.26
C LEU A 270 3.82 12.30 -0.82
N GLY A 271 3.10 13.42 -0.76
CA GLY A 271 1.74 13.55 -1.29
C GLY A 271 0.70 12.69 -0.58
N VAL A 272 0.91 12.39 0.70
CA VAL A 272 0.03 11.50 1.48
C VAL A 272 -0.44 12.11 2.79
N SER A 273 -1.65 11.72 3.17
CA SER A 273 -2.26 12.12 4.42
C SER A 273 -1.87 11.14 5.54
N PRO A 274 -1.38 11.64 6.69
CA PRO A 274 -1.10 10.78 7.83
C PRO A 274 -2.38 10.09 8.32
N GLY A 275 -2.23 8.86 8.78
CA GLY A 275 -3.25 8.12 9.51
C GLY A 275 -3.17 8.40 11.02
N GLY A 276 -3.09 7.33 11.78
CA GLY A 276 -3.24 7.28 13.24
C GLY A 276 -4.59 6.69 13.62
N GLY A 277 -4.91 6.82 14.91
CA GLY A 277 -6.15 6.33 15.49
C GLY A 277 -5.95 5.10 16.36
N THR A 278 -7.05 4.40 16.60
CA THR A 278 -7.15 3.24 17.47
C THR A 278 -7.27 1.94 16.65
N PRO A 279 -7.00 0.78 17.27
CA PRO A 279 -7.26 -0.51 16.65
C PRO A 279 -8.71 -0.67 16.16
N ASP A 280 -9.69 -0.25 16.97
CA ASP A 280 -11.11 -0.37 16.63
C ASP A 280 -11.52 0.48 15.41
N GLU A 281 -11.00 1.70 15.30
CA GLU A 281 -11.20 2.54 14.12
C GLU A 281 -10.61 1.89 12.86
N PHE A 282 -9.44 1.26 12.97
CA PHE A 282 -8.82 0.61 11.82
C PHE A 282 -9.52 -0.71 11.43
N VAL A 283 -10.00 -1.48 12.41
CA VAL A 283 -10.88 -2.64 12.18
C VAL A 283 -12.14 -2.21 11.42
N ARG A 284 -12.75 -1.07 11.79
CA ARG A 284 -13.93 -0.55 11.11
C ARG A 284 -13.62 -0.19 9.66
N GLN A 285 -12.53 0.53 9.41
CA GLN A 285 -12.08 0.87 8.04
C GLN A 285 -11.92 -0.39 7.18
N ILE A 286 -11.29 -1.45 7.70
CA ILE A 286 -11.11 -2.71 6.97
C ILE A 286 -12.44 -3.36 6.62
N LYS A 287 -13.41 -3.36 7.55
CA LYS A 287 -14.75 -3.92 7.33
C LYS A 287 -15.52 -3.14 6.26
N ASP A 288 -15.35 -1.83 6.22
CA ASP A 288 -16.02 -0.96 5.25
C ASP A 288 -15.37 -1.07 3.84
N ASP A 289 -14.05 -1.25 3.79
CA ASP A 289 -13.30 -1.27 2.53
C ASP A 289 -13.33 -2.62 1.81
N ALA A 290 -13.31 -3.75 2.55
CA ALA A 290 -13.22 -5.07 1.93
C ALA A 290 -14.35 -5.37 0.92
N PRO A 291 -15.63 -5.05 1.20
CA PRO A 291 -16.71 -5.21 0.22
C PRO A 291 -16.54 -4.34 -1.03
N VAL A 292 -16.01 -3.13 -0.88
CA VAL A 292 -15.78 -2.20 -2.00
C VAL A 292 -14.75 -2.78 -2.97
N TYR A 293 -13.64 -3.30 -2.44
CA TYR A 293 -12.62 -3.94 -3.27
C TYR A 293 -13.09 -5.26 -3.89
N ALA A 294 -13.91 -6.02 -3.19
CA ALA A 294 -14.53 -7.22 -3.74
C ALA A 294 -15.42 -6.89 -4.95
N GLU A 295 -16.19 -5.81 -4.86
CA GLU A 295 -17.04 -5.37 -5.97
C GLU A 295 -16.24 -4.85 -7.16
N ILE A 296 -15.13 -4.14 -6.93
CA ILE A 296 -14.21 -3.73 -8.00
C ILE A 296 -13.63 -4.95 -8.71
N ALA A 297 -13.12 -5.91 -7.95
CA ALA A 297 -12.56 -7.15 -8.49
C ALA A 297 -13.58 -7.92 -9.35
N ARG A 298 -14.81 -8.04 -8.84
CA ARG A 298 -15.92 -8.68 -9.55
C ARG A 298 -16.27 -7.95 -10.85
N THR A 299 -16.39 -6.63 -10.79
CA THR A 299 -16.75 -5.79 -11.94
C THR A 299 -15.66 -5.80 -13.01
N ALA A 300 -14.40 -5.81 -12.60
CA ALA A 300 -13.27 -5.91 -13.50
C ALA A 300 -13.02 -7.36 -13.99
N ASN A 301 -13.85 -8.34 -13.62
CA ASN A 301 -13.70 -9.75 -13.96
C ASN A 301 -12.26 -10.27 -13.70
N ILE A 302 -11.63 -9.80 -12.63
CA ILE A 302 -10.27 -10.17 -12.28
C ILE A 302 -10.35 -11.47 -11.50
N ARG A 303 -10.00 -12.57 -12.15
CA ARG A 303 -9.74 -13.85 -11.50
C ARG A 303 -8.27 -14.18 -11.65
N ILE A 304 -7.60 -14.34 -10.53
CA ILE A 304 -6.20 -14.75 -10.50
C ILE A 304 -6.19 -16.23 -10.19
N THR A 305 -6.08 -17.03 -11.24
CA THR A 305 -5.85 -18.47 -11.12
C THR A 305 -4.37 -18.68 -10.72
N PRO A 306 -4.08 -19.65 -9.82
CA PRO A 306 -2.71 -19.95 -9.41
C PRO A 306 -1.74 -20.25 -10.56
#